data_AF-X1VP27-F1
#
_entry.id   AF-X1VP27-F1
#
_cell.length_a   1.000
_cell.length_b   1.000
_cell.length_c   1.000
_cell.angle_alpha   90.00
_cell.angle_beta   90.00
_cell.angle_gamma   90.00
#
_symmetry.space_group_name_H-M   'P 1'
#
loop_
_entity.id
_entity.type
_entity.pdbx_description
1 polymer ?
#
loop_
_entity_poly.entity_id
_entity_poly.type
_entity_poly.pdbx_seq_one_letter_code
_entity_poly.pdbx_strand_id
1 'polypeptide(L)' 'MKTFNYFQPTDIRFGCGRVKEVGDVVAQFGKRCLFVSRPVSNVFERVMEKIKKSFSDAGVSFVHF' A
#
# COMPACT_ATOMS: atom_id res chain seq x y z
N MET A 1 28.04 24.16 4.63
CA MET A 1 26.72 23.57 4.32
C MET A 1 26.02 24.47 3.32
N LYS A 2 25.56 23.97 2.17
CA LYS A 2 24.87 24.79 1.16
C LYS A 2 23.37 24.88 1.50
N THR A 3 22.72 25.97 1.10
CA THR A 3 21.27 26.11 1.22
C THR A 3 20.56 25.09 0.34
N PHE A 4 19.58 24.39 0.88
CA PHE A 4 18.72 23.48 0.14
C PHE A 4 17.31 23.48 0.73
N ASN A 5 16.33 23.13 -0.10
CA ASN A 5 14.97 22.89 0.34
C ASN A 5 14.78 21.40 0.58
N TYR A 6 14.27 21.05 1.75
CA TYR A 6 13.94 19.68 2.11
C TYR A 6 12.42 19.50 2.09
N PHE A 7 11.94 18.49 1.38
CA PHE A 7 10.52 18.18 1.29
C PHE A 7 10.30 16.67 1.41
N GLN A 8 9.63 16.25 2.49
CA GLN A 8 9.24 14.86 2.74
C GLN A 8 7.75 14.83 3.10
N PRO A 9 6.83 14.95 2.12
CA PRO A 9 5.39 14.92 2.38
C PRO A 9 4.87 13.51 2.66
N THR A 10 5.71 12.48 2.48
CA THR A 10 5.34 11.08 2.62
C THR A 10 4.83 10.79 4.03
N ASP A 11 3.59 10.34 4.12
CA ASP A 11 3.01 9.80 5.36
C ASP A 11 3.62 8.42 5.64
N ILE A 12 4.57 8.35 6.57
CA ILE A 12 5.25 7.11 6.95
C ILE A 12 4.42 6.38 8.00
N ARG A 13 3.83 5.26 7.59
CA ARG A 13 3.03 4.38 8.44
C ARG A 13 3.81 3.13 8.82
N PHE A 14 4.45 3.16 9.99
CA PHE A 14 5.28 2.06 10.49
C PHE A 14 4.75 1.45 11.79
N GLY A 15 4.87 0.13 11.93
CA GLY A 15 4.43 -0.63 13.09
C GLY A 15 3.86 -2.01 12.74
N CYS A 16 3.86 -2.93 13.71
CA CYS A 16 3.31 -4.27 13.54
C CYS A 16 1.82 -4.22 13.18
N GLY A 17 1.42 -4.96 12.14
CA GLY A 17 0.01 -5.09 11.75
C GLY A 17 -0.55 -3.96 10.88
N ARG A 18 0.20 -2.87 10.67
CA ARG A 18 -0.26 -1.70 9.90
C ARG A 18 -0.57 -2.00 8.43
N VAL A 19 -0.04 -3.07 7.86
CA VAL A 19 -0.41 -3.53 6.49
C VAL A 19 -1.92 -3.72 6.30
N LYS A 20 -2.69 -3.91 7.39
CA LYS A 20 -4.15 -4.02 7.34
C LYS A 20 -4.86 -2.71 6.98
N GLU A 21 -4.20 -1.56 7.14
CA GLU A 21 -4.78 -0.23 6.88
C GLU A 21 -4.57 0.25 5.44
N VAL A 22 -3.85 -0.52 4.61
CA VAL A 22 -3.43 -0.11 3.26
C VAL A 22 -4.64 0.25 2.38
N GLY A 23 -5.72 -0.52 2.44
CA GLY A 23 -6.97 -0.24 1.73
C GLY A 23 -7.63 1.06 2.17
N ASP A 24 -7.71 1.31 3.48
CA ASP A 24 -8.30 2.55 4.03
C ASP A 24 -7.51 3.79 3.60
N VAL A 25 -6.18 3.65 3.48
CA VAL A 25 -5.32 4.72 2.95
C VAL A 25 -5.57 4.93 1.47
N VAL A 26 -5.55 3.87 0.67
CA VAL A 26 -5.75 3.97 -0.78
C VAL A 26 -7.14 4.51 -1.12
N ALA A 27 -8.16 4.19 -0.33
CA ALA A 27 -9.52 4.69 -0.50
C ALA A 27 -9.64 6.22 -0.42
N GLN A 28 -8.68 6.89 0.23
CA GLN A 28 -8.61 8.36 0.30
C GLN A 28 -8.16 8.98 -1.04
N PHE A 29 -7.50 8.20 -1.89
CA PHE A 29 -6.99 8.65 -3.19
C PHE A 29 -7.86 8.18 -4.38
N GLY A 30 -8.63 7.09 -4.20
CA GLY A 30 -9.54 6.62 -5.24
C GLY A 30 -10.18 5.26 -4.95
N LYS A 31 -11.03 4.80 -5.86
CA LYS A 31 -11.76 3.51 -5.77
C LYS A 31 -11.16 2.41 -6.66
N ARG A 32 -10.11 2.71 -7.41
CA ARG A 32 -9.40 1.77 -8.27
C ARG A 32 -7.90 2.03 -8.27
N CYS A 33 -7.10 0.98 -8.13
CA CYS A 33 -5.64 1.08 -8.18
C CYS A 33 -5.01 0.01 -9.10
N LEU A 34 -3.76 0.26 -9.50
CA LEU A 34 -2.87 -0.75 -10.06
C LEU A 34 -1.96 -1.24 -8.94
N PHE A 35 -2.06 -2.51 -8.58
CA PHE A 35 -1.21 -3.14 -7.59
C PHE A 35 0.01 -3.74 -8.29
N VAL A 36 1.19 -3.18 -8.05
CA VAL A 36 2.43 -3.57 -8.74
C VAL A 36 3.35 -4.31 -7.78
N SER A 37 3.82 -5.49 -8.17
CA SER A 37 4.83 -6.22 -7.39
C SER A 37 5.80 -7.02 -8.27
N ARG A 38 6.83 -7.61 -7.65
CA ARG A 38 7.57 -8.72 -8.28
C ARG A 38 6.67 -9.97 -8.33
N PRO A 39 7.01 -11.00 -9.13
CA PRO A 39 6.30 -12.27 -9.09
C PRO A 39 6.15 -12.78 -7.67
N VAL A 40 4.93 -13.17 -7.30
CA VAL A 40 4.62 -13.64 -5.94
C VAL A 40 5.37 -14.94 -5.71
N SER A 41 6.28 -14.94 -4.75
CA SER A 41 6.92 -16.14 -4.23
C SER A 41 6.28 -16.52 -2.88
N ASN A 42 6.47 -17.78 -2.47
CA ASN A 42 5.88 -18.35 -1.25
C ASN A 42 6.15 -17.50 0.02
N VAL A 43 7.25 -16.73 0.04
CA VAL A 43 7.63 -15.88 1.18
C VAL A 43 6.69 -14.67 1.35
N PHE A 44 6.17 -14.13 0.24
CA PHE A 44 5.36 -12.90 0.26
C PHE A 44 3.86 -13.13 0.12
N GLU A 45 3.44 -14.36 -0.19
CA GLU A 45 2.04 -14.72 -0.45
C GLU A 45 1.10 -14.24 0.68
N ARG A 46 1.44 -14.52 1.94
CA ARG A 46 0.63 -14.08 3.09
C ARG A 46 0.49 -12.57 3.21
N VAL A 47 1.51 -11.80 2.79
CA VAL A 47 1.47 -10.34 2.83
C VAL A 47 0.63 -9.82 1.67
N MET A 48 0.80 -10.39 0.48
CA MET A 48 -0.02 -10.05 -0.70
C MET A 48 -1.50 -10.27 -0.43
N GLU A 49 -1.87 -11.41 0.17
CA GLU A 49 -3.26 -11.70 0.52
C GLU A 49 -3.82 -10.74 1.57
N LYS A 50 -3.01 -10.30 2.56
CA LYS A 50 -3.42 -9.25 3.51
C LYS A 50 -3.70 -7.91 2.82
N ILE A 51 -2.87 -7.54 1.84
CA ILE A 51 -3.02 -6.29 1.09
C ILE A 51 -4.28 -6.35 0.21
N LYS A 52 -4.44 -7.42 -0.57
CA LYS A 52 -5.63 -7.64 -1.42
C LYS A 52 -6.90 -7.65 -0.60
N LYS A 53 -6.89 -8.32 0.56
CA LYS A 53 -8.01 -8.31 1.50
C LYS A 53 -8.31 -6.90 2.00
N SER A 54 -7.29 -6.15 2.41
CA SER A 54 -7.43 -4.76 2.84
C SER A 54 -8.06 -3.88 1.76
N PHE A 55 -7.69 -4.05 0.47
CA PHE A 55 -8.35 -3.37 -0.65
C PHE A 55 -9.83 -3.73 -0.75
N SER A 56 -10.17 -5.02 -0.72
CA SER A 56 -11.57 -5.48 -0.80
C SER A 56 -12.41 -4.97 0.36
N ASP A 57 -11.89 -5.03 1.59
CA ASP A 57 -12.58 -4.57 2.80
C ASP A 57 -12.86 -3.05 2.74
N ALA A 58 -11.97 -2.26 2.10
CA ALA A 58 -12.12 -0.83 1.89
C ALA A 58 -12.92 -0.44 0.61
N GLY A 59 -13.40 -1.42 -0.16
CA GLY A 59 -14.13 -1.19 -1.42
C GLY A 59 -13.27 -0.61 -2.54
N VAL A 60 -11.98 -0.94 -2.56
CA VAL A 60 -11.02 -0.54 -3.61
C VAL A 60 -10.86 -1.69 -4.59
N SER A 61 -11.22 -1.45 -5.85
CA SER A 61 -10.95 -2.39 -6.94
C SER A 61 -9.47 -2.33 -7.36
N PHE A 62 -8.88 -3.47 -7.74
CA PHE A 62 -7.47 -3.50 -8.14
C PHE A 62 -7.21 -4.44 -9.32
N VAL A 63 -6.18 -4.14 -10.09
CA VAL A 63 -5.56 -5.06 -11.06
C VAL A 63 -4.12 -5.30 -10.59
N HIS A 64 -3.66 -6.55 -10.60
CA HIS A 64 -2.31 -6.90 -10.19
C HIS A 64 -1.41 -7.08 -11.41
N PHE A 65 -0.30 -6.34 -11.46
CA PHE A 65 0.79 -6.46 -12.43
C PHE A 65 2.10 -6.91 -11.75
#